data_AF-Q2BWL7-F1
#
_entry.id   AF-Q2BWL7-F1
#
_cell.length_a   1.000
_cell.length_b   1.000
_cell.length_c   1.000
_cell.angle_alpha   90.00
_cell.angle_beta   90.00
_cell.angle_gamma   90.00
#
_symmetry.space_group_name_H-M   'P 1'
#
loop_
_entity.id
_entity.type
_entity.pdbx_description
1 polymer ?
#
loop_
_entity_poly.entity_id
_entity_poly.type
_entity_poly.pdbx_seq_one_letter_code
_entity_poly.pdbx_strand_id
1 'polypeptide(L)'
;MYLLEKNSENENLVGRNIMIHDYPDGQIDIKHLGQSLGYSIFDKLERINQGEIVENKRLDAVLRLAMVEQERLESEGLRERSRSDTPRRQEQRRQSRINPVMYDQAK
;
A
#
# COMPACT_ATOMS: atom_id res chain seq x y z
N MET A 1 -14.12 7.75 17.26
CA MET A 1 -15.12 6.64 17.26
C MET A 1 -15.20 6.15 18.70
N TYR A 2 -16.39 5.94 19.25
CA TYR A 2 -16.56 5.51 20.64
C TYR A 2 -16.87 4.01 20.67
N LEU A 3 -16.16 3.24 21.50
CA LEU A 3 -16.49 1.85 21.78
C LEU A 3 -17.19 1.80 23.13
N LEU A 4 -18.36 1.19 23.16
CA LEU A 4 -18.96 0.78 24.43
C LEU A 4 -18.12 -0.32 25.06
N GLU A 5 -17.93 -0.23 26.38
CA GLU A 5 -17.26 -1.28 27.12
C GLU A 5 -18.05 -2.59 27.04
N LYS A 6 -17.33 -3.69 26.91
CA LYS A 6 -17.93 -5.03 26.78
C LYS A 6 -18.36 -5.53 28.15
N ASN A 7 -19.60 -5.22 28.50
CA ASN A 7 -20.29 -5.73 29.70
C ASN A 7 -21.52 -6.55 29.28
N SER A 8 -21.92 -7.52 30.11
CA SER A 8 -23.08 -8.39 29.82
C SER A 8 -24.38 -7.59 29.59
N GLU A 9 -24.55 -6.46 30.27
CA GLU A 9 -25.68 -5.55 30.04
C GLU A 9 -25.58 -4.83 28.68
N ASN A 10 -24.39 -4.35 28.33
CA ASN A 10 -24.13 -3.63 27.08
C ASN A 10 -24.25 -4.53 25.85
N GLU A 11 -23.91 -5.82 25.95
CA GLU A 11 -24.10 -6.79 24.87
C GLU A 11 -25.58 -6.94 24.48
N ASN A 12 -26.49 -6.78 25.45
CA ASN A 12 -27.93 -6.82 25.19
C ASN A 12 -28.48 -5.53 24.55
N LEU A 13 -27.65 -4.48 24.44
CA LEU A 13 -28.01 -3.20 23.81
C LEU A 13 -27.75 -3.19 22.30
N VAL A 14 -27.24 -4.28 21.72
CA VAL A 14 -27.05 -4.41 20.28
C VAL A 14 -28.39 -4.22 19.55
N GLY A 15 -28.41 -3.30 18.59
CA GLY A 15 -29.62 -2.94 17.83
C GLY A 15 -30.60 -2.03 18.57
N ARG A 16 -30.27 -1.56 19.79
CA ARG A 16 -31.07 -0.58 20.53
C ARG A 16 -30.55 0.83 20.33
N ASN A 17 -31.44 1.80 20.50
CA ASN A 17 -31.08 3.21 20.46
C ASN A 17 -30.40 3.63 21.77
N ILE A 18 -29.33 4.43 21.63
CA ILE A 18 -28.59 5.05 22.72
C ILE A 18 -28.53 6.55 22.48
N MET A 19 -28.51 7.33 23.56
CA MET A 19 -28.43 8.79 23.52
C MET A 19 -26.98 9.21 23.75
N ILE A 20 -26.49 10.10 22.90
CA ILE A 20 -25.15 10.70 23.02
C ILE A 20 -25.34 12.17 23.34
N HIS A 21 -24.76 12.62 24.46
CA HIS A 21 -24.74 14.02 24.86
C HIS A 21 -23.33 14.55 24.60
N ASP A 22 -23.24 15.60 23.81
CA ASP A 22 -22.01 16.30 23.49
C ASP A 22 -22.03 17.65 24.23
N TYR A 23 -21.12 17.80 25.18
CA TYR A 23 -21.04 19.00 26.02
C TYR A 23 -20.02 19.99 25.44
N PRO A 24 -20.15 21.31 25.71
CA PRO A 24 -19.27 22.33 25.13
C PRO A 24 -17.80 22.21 25.53
N ASP A 25 -17.50 21.51 26.62
CA ASP A 25 -16.15 21.20 27.11
C ASP A 25 -15.50 20.02 26.38
N GLY A 26 -16.24 19.36 25.48
CA GLY A 26 -15.79 18.18 24.75
C GLY A 26 -15.98 16.88 25.52
N GLN A 27 -16.60 16.91 26.70
CA GLN A 27 -17.02 15.68 27.37
C GLN A 27 -18.20 15.06 26.62
N ILE A 28 -18.18 13.74 26.50
CA ILE A 28 -19.28 12.97 25.92
C ILE A 28 -19.85 12.03 26.95
N ASP A 29 -21.18 12.00 27.02
CA ASP A 29 -21.94 11.07 27.86
C ASP A 29 -22.82 10.19 26.99
N ILE A 30 -22.61 8.87 27.06
CA ILE A 30 -23.42 7.88 26.36
C ILE A 30 -24.39 7.26 27.36
N LYS A 31 -25.70 7.36 27.08
CA LYS A 31 -26.75 6.91 28.00
C LYS A 31 -27.76 6.00 27.31
N HIS A 32 -28.22 4.96 28.02
CA HIS A 32 -29.37 4.15 27.65
C HIS A 32 -30.41 4.19 28.76
N LEU A 33 -31.64 4.60 28.45
CA LEU A 33 -32.73 4.76 29.43
C LEU A 33 -32.32 5.60 30.66
N GLY A 34 -31.45 6.60 30.46
CA GLY A 34 -30.93 7.47 31.52
C GLY A 34 -29.74 6.90 32.30
N GLN A 35 -29.37 5.64 32.11
CA GLN A 35 -28.18 5.04 32.71
C GLN A 35 -26.94 5.33 31.85
N SER A 36 -25.86 5.76 32.49
CA SER A 36 -24.58 6.05 31.81
C SER A 36 -23.85 4.75 31.47
N LEU A 37 -23.37 4.66 30.23
CA LEU A 37 -22.61 3.52 29.75
C LEU A 37 -21.12 3.88 29.69
N GLY A 38 -20.28 2.99 30.21
CA GLY A 38 -18.83 3.09 30.06
C GLY A 38 -18.44 3.00 28.57
N TYR A 39 -17.52 3.87 28.15
CA TYR A 39 -17.00 3.86 26.79
C TYR A 39 -15.53 4.24 26.75
N SER A 40 -14.85 3.82 25.69
CA SER A 40 -13.49 4.20 25.35
C SER A 40 -13.44 4.87 23.98
N ILE A 41 -12.45 5.74 23.79
CA ILE A 41 -12.23 6.42 22.51
C ILE A 41 -11.30 5.54 21.67
N PHE A 42 -11.79 5.12 20.51
CA PHE A 42 -10.95 4.45 19.51
C PHE A 42 -10.08 5.47 18.81
N ASP A 43 -8.78 5.37 19.03
CA ASP A 43 -7.79 6.06 18.22
C ASP A 43 -7.41 5.19 17.02
N LYS A 44 -7.72 5.67 15.81
CA LYS A 44 -7.38 4.97 14.55
C LYS A 44 -5.92 5.15 14.15
N LEU A 45 -5.21 6.06 14.81
CA LEU A 45 -3.81 6.38 14.51
C LEU A 45 -2.83 5.55 15.34
N GLU A 46 -3.31 4.49 16.01
CA GLU A 46 -2.44 3.58 16.76
C GLU A 46 -1.26 3.20 15.88
N ARG A 47 -0.06 3.57 16.34
CA ARG A 47 1.18 3.42 15.57
C ARG A 47 1.41 1.93 15.37
N ILE A 48 1.06 1.44 14.18
CA ILE A 48 1.48 0.12 13.73
C ILE A 48 3.00 0.12 13.77
N ASN A 49 3.58 -0.69 14.66
CA ASN A 49 5.01 -0.99 14.62
C ASN A 49 5.25 -1.70 13.29
N GLN A 50 5.80 -0.97 12.31
CA GLN A 50 6.28 -1.59 11.08
C GLN A 50 7.26 -2.67 11.51
N GLY A 51 6.93 -3.93 11.20
CA GLY A 51 7.73 -5.07 11.59
C GLY A 51 9.19 -4.91 11.15
N GLU A 52 10.10 -5.53 11.89
CA GLU A 52 11.52 -5.51 11.56
C GLU A 52 11.75 -6.01 10.13
N ILE A 53 12.56 -5.29 9.36
CA ILE A 53 12.98 -5.72 8.03
C ILE A 53 13.95 -6.90 8.22
N VAL A 54 13.43 -8.12 8.18
CA VAL A 54 14.24 -9.33 8.34
C VAL A 54 14.93 -9.68 7.02
N GLU A 55 16.23 -9.95 7.07
CA GLU A 55 17.00 -10.47 5.93
C GLU A 55 16.36 -11.76 5.39
N ASN A 56 16.16 -11.82 4.08
CA ASN A 56 15.36 -12.84 3.44
C ASN A 56 16.14 -14.17 3.34
N LYS A 57 16.17 -14.93 4.44
CA LYS A 57 16.97 -16.18 4.63
C LYS A 57 16.84 -17.21 3.51
N ARG A 58 15.76 -17.15 2.72
CA ARG A 58 15.46 -18.09 1.63
C ARG A 58 15.69 -17.53 0.23
N LEU A 59 15.92 -16.22 0.10
CA LEU A 59 16.17 -15.58 -1.20
C LEU A 59 17.43 -16.14 -1.88
N ASP A 60 18.47 -16.38 -1.10
CA ASP A 60 19.73 -16.95 -1.57
C ASP A 60 19.55 -18.35 -2.18
N ALA A 61 18.71 -19.20 -1.58
CA ALA A 61 18.37 -20.50 -2.14
C ALA A 61 17.56 -20.40 -3.43
N VAL A 62 16.63 -19.45 -3.51
CA VAL A 62 15.82 -19.20 -4.72
C VAL A 62 16.67 -18.63 -5.86
N LEU A 63 17.62 -17.74 -5.55
CA LEU A 63 18.54 -17.16 -6.54
C LEU A 63 19.49 -18.22 -7.11
N ARG A 64 20.00 -19.13 -6.27
CA ARG A 64 20.78 -20.28 -6.76
C ARG A 64 19.98 -21.16 -7.71
N LEU A 65 18.73 -21.48 -7.37
CA LEU A 65 17.86 -22.26 -8.25
C LEU A 65 17.63 -21.54 -9.59
N ALA A 66 17.36 -20.22 -9.53
CA ALA A 66 17.20 -19.42 -10.72
C ALA A 66 18.46 -19.46 -11.60
N MET A 67 19.66 -19.27 -11.01
CA MET A 67 20.94 -19.28 -11.71
C MET A 67 21.19 -20.60 -12.45
N VAL A 68 20.91 -21.75 -11.82
CA VAL A 68 21.02 -23.07 -12.46
C VAL A 68 20.11 -23.18 -13.68
N GLU A 69 18.87 -22.70 -13.58
CA GLU A 69 17.94 -22.71 -14.70
C GLU A 69 18.38 -21.74 -15.82
N GLN A 70 19.01 -20.61 -15.48
CA GLN A 70 19.59 -19.71 -16.47
C GLN A 70 20.71 -20.38 -17.26
N GLU A 71 21.64 -21.05 -16.56
CA GLU A 71 22.76 -21.77 -17.17
C GLU A 71 22.29 -22.92 -18.06
N ARG A 72 21.25 -23.65 -17.64
CA ARG A 72 20.60 -24.68 -18.47
C ARG A 72 20.05 -24.08 -19.78
N LEU A 73 19.29 -23.00 -19.68
CA LEU A 73 18.70 -22.34 -20.86
C LEU A 73 19.77 -21.70 -21.77
N GLU A 74 20.90 -21.26 -21.24
CA GLU A 74 22.05 -20.76 -22.03
C GLU A 74 22.79 -21.89 -22.73
N SER A 75 23.05 -23.01 -22.05
CA SER A 75 23.73 -24.16 -22.63
C SER A 75 22.90 -24.88 -23.70
N GLU A 76 21.58 -24.93 -23.53
CA GLU A 76 20.66 -25.46 -24.54
C GLU A 76 20.40 -24.46 -25.69
N GLY A 77 20.94 -23.24 -25.63
CA GLY A 77 20.76 -22.22 -26.66
C GLY A 77 19.34 -21.64 -26.75
N LEU A 78 18.45 -21.95 -25.80
CA LEU A 78 17.09 -21.39 -25.75
C LEU A 78 17.05 -19.91 -25.32
N ARG A 79 18.17 -19.38 -24.85
CA ARG A 79 18.38 -17.94 -24.57
C ARG A 79 18.98 -17.21 -25.78
N GLU A 80 18.41 -17.39 -26.97
CA GLU A 80 18.68 -16.46 -28.06
C GLU A 80 17.94 -15.15 -27.79
N ARG A 81 18.67 -14.11 -27.34
CA ARG A 81 18.21 -12.73 -27.52
C ARG A 81 17.95 -12.55 -29.01
N SER A 82 16.73 -12.19 -29.41
CA SER A 82 16.44 -11.84 -30.79
C SER A 82 17.48 -10.79 -31.23
N ARG A 83 18.36 -11.16 -32.16
CA ARG A 83 19.34 -10.23 -32.74
C ARG A 83 18.68 -9.19 -33.66
N SER A 84 17.35 -9.11 -33.68
CA SER A 84 16.58 -8.47 -34.75
C SER A 84 15.69 -7.30 -34.33
N ASP A 85 15.62 -6.86 -33.07
CA ASP A 85 14.69 -5.77 -32.72
C ASP A 85 15.23 -4.75 -31.70
N THR A 86 16.37 -4.13 -31.99
CA THR A 86 16.68 -2.81 -31.42
C THR A 86 16.95 -1.82 -32.55
N PRO A 87 16.14 -0.75 -32.69
CA PRO A 87 16.41 0.27 -33.69
C PRO A 87 17.75 0.93 -33.36
N ARG A 88 18.69 0.89 -34.31
CA ARG A 88 20.00 1.52 -34.16
C ARG A 88 19.79 3.00 -33.86
N ARG A 89 20.50 3.55 -32.86
CA ARG A 89 20.46 4.96 -32.41
C ARG A 89 20.55 6.00 -33.54
N GLN A 90 21.01 5.62 -34.73
CA GLN A 90 21.00 6.47 -35.94
C GLN A 90 19.58 6.73 -36.49
N GLU A 91 18.64 5.79 -36.37
CA GLU A 91 17.25 5.93 -36.86
C GLU A 91 16.50 7.00 -36.06
N GLN A 92 16.66 6.99 -34.72
CA GLN A 92 16.07 7.98 -33.82
C GLN A 92 16.50 9.41 -34.17
N ARG A 93 17.77 9.61 -34.59
CA ARG A 93 18.29 10.93 -34.99
C ARG A 93 17.71 11.42 -36.32
N ARG A 94 17.27 10.55 -37.22
CA ARG A 94 16.58 10.98 -38.46
C ARG A 94 15.17 11.44 -38.15
N GLN A 95 14.46 10.78 -37.24
CA GLN A 95 13.12 11.17 -36.81
C GLN A 95 13.09 12.52 -36.07
N SER A 96 14.14 12.87 -35.32
CA SER A 96 14.20 14.17 -34.63
C SER A 96 14.40 15.37 -35.59
N ARG A 97 14.84 15.14 -36.83
CA ARG A 97 15.13 16.20 -37.81
C ARG A 97 13.90 16.63 -38.63
N ILE A 98 12.75 15.98 -38.43
CA ILE A 98 11.52 16.21 -39.19
C ILE A 98 10.55 17.15 -38.45
N ASN A 99 10.88 17.63 -37.24
CA ASN A 99 10.06 18.60 -36.52
C ASN A 99 10.59 20.04 -36.72
N PRO A 100 9.97 20.87 -37.59
CA PRO A 100 10.43 22.23 -37.86
C PRO A 100 10.10 23.26 -36.75
N VAL A 101 9.42 22.89 -35.67
CA VAL A 101 8.89 23.83 -34.67
C VAL A 101 9.86 24.05 -33.50
N MET A 102 11.14 24.31 -33.77
CA MET A 102 12.11 24.66 -32.71
C MET A 102 13.19 25.67 -33.17
N TYR A 103 12.82 26.64 -34.00
CA TYR A 103 13.63 27.85 -34.20
C TYR A 103 12.73 29.08 -34.23
N ASP A 104 12.18 29.44 -33.08
CA ASP A 104 11.84 30.85 -32.85
C ASP A 104 11.87 31.16 -31.35
N GLN A 105 13.07 31.26 -30.79
CA GLN A 105 13.33 31.96 -29.52
C GLN A 105 14.78 32.47 -29.53
N ALA A 106 15.01 33.62 -30.15
CA ALA A 106 15.99 34.63 -29.71
C ALA A 106 15.98 35.85 -30.64
N LYS A 107 15.21 36.86 -30.21
CA LYS A 107 15.46 38.31 -30.29
C LYS A 107 15.81 38.96 -31.63
#